data_AF-A0A2T0KK45-F1
#
_entry.id   AF-A0A2T0KK45-F1
#
_cell.length_a   1.000
_cell.length_b   1.000
_cell.length_c   1.000
_cell.angle_alpha   90.00
_cell.angle_beta   90.00
_cell.angle_gamma   90.00
#
_symmetry.space_group_name_H-M   'P 1'
#
loop_
_entity.id
_entity.type
_entity.pdbx_description
1 polymer ?
#
loop_
_entity_poly.entity_id
_entity_poly.type
_entity_poly.pdbx_seq_one_letter_code
_entity_poly.pdbx_strand_id
1 'polypeptide(L)'
;MTEQVRAALPQRIGRRGAALLFFTLLDLVYCLNLLTSARPMSPLNAWMDAVAPLTVWAFCWGAVGAICLWYAFRTYDTPAFMCAVGLKVAWGLNALFGWIAGQVPLGYVSAVIWLAFAGFVFLVAGGIPPAARRSSGRWRPWTL
;
A
#
# COMPACT_ATOMS: atom_id res chain seq x y z
N MET A 1 -16.02 11.69 -27.82
CA MET A 1 -16.31 11.75 -26.36
C MET A 1 -15.30 10.96 -25.51
N THR A 2 -14.54 10.03 -26.09
CA THR A 2 -13.51 9.19 -25.43
C THR A 2 -12.13 9.86 -25.27
N GLU A 3 -11.79 10.86 -26.09
CA GLU A 3 -10.49 11.55 -26.00
C GLU A 3 -10.42 12.61 -24.88
N GLN A 4 -11.53 13.30 -24.58
CA GLN A 4 -11.58 14.31 -23.51
C GLN A 4 -11.40 13.69 -22.12
N VAL A 5 -11.84 12.44 -21.92
CA VAL A 5 -11.63 11.68 -20.67
C VAL A 5 -10.15 11.31 -20.49
N ARG A 6 -9.44 10.98 -21.57
CA ARG A 6 -8.02 10.60 -21.52
C ARG A 6 -7.09 11.79 -21.24
N ALA A 7 -7.44 12.99 -21.69
CA ALA A 7 -6.63 14.19 -21.48
C ALA A 7 -6.81 14.84 -20.09
N ALA A 8 -7.96 14.63 -19.42
CA ALA A 8 -8.27 15.25 -18.13
C ALA A 8 -7.76 14.48 -16.90
N LEU A 9 -7.53 13.16 -17.03
CA LEU A 9 -7.07 12.30 -15.93
C LEU A 9 -5.63 12.60 -15.44
N PRO A 10 -4.63 12.80 -16.32
CA PRO A 10 -3.25 13.08 -15.90
C PRO A 10 -3.08 14.43 -15.19
N GLN A 11 -3.95 15.41 -15.46
CA GLN A 11 -3.83 16.76 -14.90
C GLN A 11 -4.35 16.89 -13.46
N ARG A 12 -5.08 15.89 -12.93
CA ARG A 12 -5.64 15.92 -11.56
C ARG A 12 -4.98 14.97 -10.57
N ILE A 13 -4.16 14.03 -11.03
CA ILE A 13 -3.52 13.02 -10.18
C ILE A 13 -2.05 13.41 -9.98
N GLY A 14 -1.74 14.00 -8.82
CA GLY A 14 -0.35 14.29 -8.45
C GLY A 14 0.47 13.01 -8.26
N ARG A 15 1.80 13.14 -8.12
CA ARG A 15 2.74 12.00 -7.97
C ARG A 15 2.32 11.02 -6.86
N ARG A 16 1.79 11.55 -5.74
CA ARG A 16 1.29 10.74 -4.62
C ARG A 16 0.03 9.94 -4.97
N GLY A 17 -0.91 10.56 -5.68
CA GLY A 17 -2.09 9.86 -6.18
C GLY A 17 -1.75 8.74 -7.17
N ALA A 18 -0.77 8.99 -8.05
CA ALA A 18 -0.28 7.95 -8.98
C ALA A 18 0.36 6.77 -8.23
N ALA A 19 1.13 7.04 -7.16
CA ALA A 19 1.67 6.00 -6.30
C ALA A 19 0.55 5.18 -5.61
N LEU A 20 -0.50 5.83 -5.12
CA LEU A 20 -1.65 5.14 -4.54
C LEU A 20 -2.41 4.27 -5.55
N LEU A 21 -2.53 4.69 -6.81
CA LEU A 21 -3.11 3.85 -7.87
C LEU A 21 -2.23 2.64 -8.16
N PHE A 22 -0.91 2.80 -8.16
CA PHE A 22 0.02 1.67 -8.27
C PHE A 22 -0.15 0.68 -7.11
N PHE A 23 -0.27 1.16 -5.87
CA PHE A 23 -0.51 0.29 -4.72
C PHE A 23 -1.88 -0.38 -4.77
N THR A 24 -2.90 0.32 -5.26
CA THR A 24 -4.23 -0.27 -5.50
C THR A 24 -4.10 -1.49 -6.40
N LEU A 25 -3.43 -1.34 -7.55
CA LEU A 25 -3.27 -2.43 -8.50
C LEU A 25 -2.50 -3.61 -7.87
N LEU A 26 -1.37 -3.32 -7.23
CA LEU A 26 -0.56 -4.33 -6.55
C LEU A 26 -1.37 -5.10 -5.50
N ASP A 27 -2.10 -4.39 -4.66
CA ASP A 27 -2.84 -4.97 -3.54
C ASP A 27 -4.04 -5.79 -4.00
N LEU A 28 -4.73 -5.37 -5.06
CA LEU A 28 -5.82 -6.14 -5.66
C LEU A 28 -5.31 -7.41 -6.36
N VAL A 29 -4.17 -7.34 -7.05
CA VAL A 29 -3.54 -8.53 -7.63
C VAL A 29 -3.14 -9.52 -6.53
N TYR A 30 -2.59 -9.02 -5.41
CA TYR A 30 -2.22 -9.87 -4.28
C TYR A 30 -3.45 -10.50 -3.61
N CYS A 31 -4.51 -9.70 -3.41
CA CYS A 31 -5.80 -10.19 -2.91
C CYS A 31 -6.34 -11.34 -3.78
N LEU A 32 -6.40 -11.15 -5.09
CA LEU A 32 -6.86 -12.18 -6.03
C LEU A 32 -5.99 -13.43 -5.96
N ASN A 33 -4.65 -13.26 -5.99
CA ASN A 33 -3.71 -14.37 -5.90
C ASN A 33 -3.91 -15.22 -4.62
N LEU A 34 -4.21 -14.59 -3.48
CA LEU A 34 -4.47 -15.29 -2.23
C LEU A 34 -5.84 -16.01 -2.25
N LEU A 35 -6.88 -15.39 -2.82
CA LEU A 35 -8.20 -16.03 -2.98
C LEU A 35 -8.17 -17.22 -3.93
N THR A 36 -7.30 -17.18 -4.95
CA THR A 36 -7.20 -18.22 -5.98
C THR A 36 -5.95 -19.10 -5.83
N SER A 37 -5.30 -19.08 -4.66
CA SER A 37 -4.08 -19.84 -4.44
C SER A 37 -4.33 -21.34 -4.63
N ALA A 38 -3.62 -21.94 -5.60
CA ALA A 38 -3.72 -23.35 -5.91
C ALA A 38 -3.19 -24.24 -4.76
N ARG A 39 -3.67 -25.48 -4.72
CA ARG A 39 -3.18 -26.52 -3.81
C ARG A 39 -2.22 -27.46 -4.57
N PRO A 40 -1.13 -27.93 -3.94
CA PRO A 40 -0.70 -27.62 -2.57
C PRO A 40 -0.18 -26.18 -2.42
N MET A 41 -0.39 -25.58 -1.25
CA MET A 41 0.11 -24.22 -0.97
C MET A 41 1.63 -24.20 -0.98
N SER A 42 2.22 -23.05 -1.36
CA SER A 42 3.63 -22.79 -1.10
C SER A 42 3.90 -22.79 0.42
N PRO A 43 5.14 -23.09 0.87
CA PRO A 43 5.48 -23.04 2.29
C PRO A 43 5.16 -21.70 2.96
N LEU A 44 5.39 -20.59 2.25
CA LEU A 44 5.04 -19.25 2.74
C LEU A 44 3.52 -19.11 2.93
N ASN A 45 2.72 -19.52 1.95
CA ASN A 45 1.27 -19.42 2.04
C ASN A 45 0.71 -20.32 3.13
N ALA A 46 1.25 -21.54 3.29
CA ALA A 46 0.87 -22.44 4.37
C ALA A 46 1.19 -21.84 5.76
N TRP A 47 2.37 -21.23 5.91
CA TRP A 47 2.74 -20.51 7.13
C TRP A 47 1.81 -19.34 7.43
N MET A 48 1.50 -18.52 6.42
CA MET A 48 0.58 -17.38 6.56
C MET A 48 -0.83 -17.85 6.97
N ASP A 49 -1.33 -18.93 6.34
CA ASP A 49 -2.63 -19.55 6.63
C ASP A 49 -2.73 -20.05 8.07
N ALA A 50 -1.62 -20.55 8.62
CA ALA A 50 -1.54 -20.99 10.01
C ALA A 50 -1.58 -19.82 11.02
N VAL A 51 -1.09 -18.63 10.64
CA VAL A 51 -1.19 -17.42 11.48
C VAL A 51 -2.60 -16.83 11.41
N ALA A 52 -3.15 -16.72 10.21
CA ALA A 52 -4.54 -16.37 9.97
C ALA A 52 -4.96 -16.91 8.59
N PRO A 53 -6.24 -17.30 8.38
CA PRO A 53 -6.67 -17.86 7.10
C PRO A 53 -6.29 -16.97 5.91
N LEU A 54 -5.84 -17.54 4.79
CA LEU A 54 -5.45 -16.75 3.61
C LEU A 54 -6.56 -15.85 3.09
N THR A 55 -7.82 -16.21 3.32
CA THR A 55 -8.98 -15.35 3.02
C THR A 55 -8.94 -14.05 3.82
N VAL A 56 -8.59 -14.10 5.11
CA VAL A 56 -8.41 -12.91 5.96
C VAL A 56 -7.29 -12.02 5.41
N TRP A 57 -6.14 -12.61 5.08
CA TRP A 57 -5.05 -11.87 4.45
C TRP A 57 -5.47 -11.25 3.13
N ALA A 58 -6.16 -12.00 2.27
CA ALA A 58 -6.67 -11.49 1.01
C ALA A 58 -7.58 -10.27 1.21
N PHE A 59 -8.50 -10.34 2.18
CA PHE A 59 -9.34 -9.19 2.51
C PHE A 59 -8.55 -8.01 3.06
N CYS A 60 -7.50 -8.22 3.85
CA CYS A 60 -6.59 -7.15 4.27
C CYS A 60 -5.94 -6.46 3.06
N TRP A 61 -5.41 -7.23 2.10
CA TRP A 61 -4.87 -6.68 0.85
C TRP A 61 -5.94 -5.93 0.05
N GLY A 62 -7.11 -6.54 -0.16
CA GLY A 62 -8.22 -5.91 -0.89
C GLY A 62 -8.70 -4.61 -0.23
N ALA A 63 -8.83 -4.59 1.09
CA ALA A 63 -9.25 -3.42 1.85
C ALA A 63 -8.21 -2.28 1.75
N VAL A 64 -6.92 -2.57 1.91
CA VAL A 64 -5.86 -1.56 1.74
C VAL A 64 -5.82 -1.04 0.31
N GLY A 65 -5.98 -1.91 -0.70
CA GLY A 65 -6.09 -1.50 -2.09
C GLY A 65 -7.27 -0.55 -2.33
N ALA A 66 -8.45 -0.85 -1.76
CA ALA A 66 -9.63 0.02 -1.85
C ALA A 66 -9.41 1.38 -1.15
N ILE A 67 -8.74 1.39 0.02
CA ILE A 67 -8.35 2.61 0.71
C ILE A 67 -7.40 3.44 -0.17
N CYS A 68 -6.37 2.83 -0.76
CA CYS A 68 -5.46 3.51 -1.67
C CYS A 68 -6.21 4.11 -2.87
N LEU A 69 -7.13 3.36 -3.49
CA LEU A 69 -7.93 3.84 -4.62
C LEU A 69 -8.77 5.06 -4.24
N TRP A 70 -9.44 4.98 -3.09
CA TRP A 70 -10.25 6.07 -2.55
C TRP A 70 -9.38 7.32 -2.35
N TYR A 71 -8.23 7.20 -1.70
CA TYR A 71 -7.38 8.33 -1.39
C TYR A 71 -6.52 8.84 -2.55
N ALA A 72 -6.38 8.08 -3.64
CA ALA A 72 -5.62 8.49 -4.82
C ALA A 72 -6.07 9.81 -5.43
N PHE A 73 -7.34 10.19 -5.22
CA PHE A 73 -7.94 11.40 -5.76
C PHE A 73 -8.14 12.50 -4.71
N ARG A 74 -7.62 12.32 -3.49
CA ARG A 74 -7.80 13.25 -2.37
C ARG A 74 -6.51 13.96 -2.00
N THR A 75 -6.66 15.13 -1.38
CA THR A 75 -5.53 15.91 -0.85
C THR A 75 -4.99 15.35 0.46
N TYR A 76 -5.80 14.61 1.22
CA TYR A 76 -5.41 13.99 2.48
C TYR A 76 -5.19 12.49 2.24
N ASP A 77 -3.94 12.06 2.09
CA ASP A 77 -3.59 10.69 1.72
C ASP A 77 -2.81 9.92 2.79
N THR A 78 -2.52 10.55 3.92
CA THR A 78 -1.82 9.95 5.07
C THR A 78 -2.36 8.57 5.46
N PRO A 79 -3.68 8.36 5.62
CA PRO A 79 -4.19 7.06 6.04
C PRO A 79 -3.89 5.97 5.03
N ALA A 80 -3.97 6.26 3.73
CA ALA A 80 -3.70 5.27 2.69
C ALA A 80 -2.23 4.84 2.67
N PHE A 81 -1.30 5.78 2.78
CA PHE A 81 0.12 5.44 2.90
C PHE A 81 0.43 4.66 4.18
N MET A 82 -0.18 5.03 5.32
CA MET A 82 -0.03 4.30 6.58
C MET A 82 -0.55 2.86 6.49
N CYS A 83 -1.74 2.66 5.94
CA CYS A 83 -2.31 1.34 5.71
C CYS A 83 -1.44 0.50 4.77
N ALA A 84 -0.96 1.09 3.67
CA ALA A 84 -0.06 0.42 2.74
C ALA A 84 1.22 -0.01 3.47
N VAL A 85 1.97 0.91 4.09
CA VAL A 85 3.20 0.59 4.83
C VAL A 85 2.94 -0.48 5.89
N GLY A 86 1.92 -0.31 6.73
CA GLY A 86 1.61 -1.23 7.81
C GLY A 86 1.35 -2.65 7.32
N LEU A 87 0.60 -2.82 6.24
CA LEU A 87 0.35 -4.15 5.66
C LEU A 87 1.62 -4.81 5.15
N LYS A 88 2.48 -4.07 4.44
CA LYS A 88 3.75 -4.60 3.91
C LYS A 88 4.72 -4.96 5.03
N VAL A 89 4.77 -4.15 6.09
CA VAL A 89 5.55 -4.45 7.30
C VAL A 89 5.04 -5.73 7.96
N ALA A 90 3.73 -5.84 8.20
CA ALA A 90 3.14 -7.02 8.82
C ALA A 90 3.44 -8.30 8.02
N TRP A 91 3.26 -8.25 6.70
CA TRP A 91 3.55 -9.39 5.82
C TRP A 91 5.05 -9.74 5.80
N GLY A 92 5.93 -8.73 5.66
CA GLY A 92 7.38 -8.93 5.65
C GLY A 92 7.92 -9.51 6.96
N LEU A 93 7.44 -9.01 8.11
CA LEU A 93 7.82 -9.54 9.42
C LEU A 93 7.31 -10.98 9.62
N ASN A 94 6.09 -11.29 9.20
CA ASN A 94 5.55 -12.65 9.32
C ASN A 94 6.36 -13.65 8.46
N ALA A 95 6.75 -13.26 7.24
CA ALA A 95 7.65 -14.06 6.42
C ALA A 95 9.03 -14.26 7.07
N LEU A 96 9.56 -13.22 7.73
CA LEU A 96 10.82 -13.29 8.47
C LEU A 96 10.72 -14.26 9.65
N PHE A 97 9.63 -14.21 10.42
CA PHE A 97 9.38 -15.14 11.52
C PHE A 97 9.26 -16.59 11.03
N GLY A 98 8.55 -16.83 9.91
CA GLY A 98 8.46 -18.16 9.32
C GLY A 98 9.82 -18.72 8.89
N TRP A 99 10.73 -17.85 8.43
CA TRP A 99 12.11 -18.24 8.14
C TRP A 99 12.91 -18.55 9.41
N ILE A 100 12.85 -17.68 10.44
CA ILE A 100 13.54 -17.90 11.72
C ILE A 100 13.05 -19.19 12.39
N ALA A 101 11.76 -19.52 12.26
CA ALA A 101 11.16 -20.75 12.78
C ALA A 101 11.48 -22.00 11.93
N GLY A 102 12.22 -21.86 10.82
CA GLY A 102 12.57 -22.96 9.91
C GLY A 102 11.41 -23.51 9.08
N GLN A 103 10.25 -22.86 9.08
CA GLN A 103 9.03 -23.33 8.39
C GLN A 103 8.91 -22.82 6.96
N VAL A 104 9.54 -21.68 6.66
CA VAL A 104 9.51 -21.05 5.34
C VAL A 104 10.92 -21.01 4.77
N PRO A 105 11.30 -22.00 3.93
CA PRO A 105 12.54 -21.94 3.18
C PRO A 105 12.61 -20.62 2.39
N LEU A 106 13.72 -19.91 2.50
CA LEU A 106 13.93 -18.61 1.86
C LEU A 106 12.93 -17.50 2.28
N GLY A 107 12.26 -17.62 3.43
CA GLY A 107 11.31 -16.59 3.89
C GLY A 107 11.96 -15.20 4.08
N TYR A 108 13.29 -15.15 4.31
CA TYR A 108 14.06 -13.91 4.32
C TYR A 108 13.97 -13.13 2.98
N VAL A 109 13.80 -13.82 1.85
CA VAL A 109 13.65 -13.17 0.52
C VAL A 109 12.36 -12.37 0.47
N SER A 110 11.24 -13.00 0.86
CA SER A 110 9.95 -12.33 0.99
C SER A 110 10.03 -11.17 1.99
N ALA A 111 10.66 -11.41 3.16
CA ALA A 111 10.84 -10.37 4.18
C ALA A 111 11.58 -9.14 3.62
N VAL A 112 12.73 -9.33 2.97
CA VAL A 112 13.52 -8.23 2.40
C VAL A 112 12.72 -7.47 1.34
N ILE A 113 12.04 -8.19 0.42
CA ILE A 113 11.23 -7.55 -0.63
C ILE A 113 10.15 -6.66 0.00
N TRP A 114 9.37 -7.19 0.94
CA TRP A 114 8.22 -6.47 1.50
C TRP A 114 8.63 -5.37 2.48
N LEU A 115 9.67 -5.57 3.28
CA LEU A 115 10.18 -4.55 4.20
C LEU A 115 10.90 -3.42 3.45
N ALA A 116 11.70 -3.73 2.44
CA ALA A 116 12.31 -2.71 1.58
C ALA A 116 11.24 -1.93 0.80
N PHE A 117 10.21 -2.63 0.30
CA PHE A 117 9.10 -1.97 -0.37
C PHE A 117 8.31 -1.08 0.60
N ALA A 118 8.04 -1.52 1.83
CA ALA A 118 7.44 -0.67 2.86
C ALA A 118 8.27 0.60 3.13
N GLY A 119 9.60 0.46 3.24
CA GLY A 119 10.52 1.59 3.35
C GLY A 119 10.45 2.53 2.15
N PHE A 120 10.40 1.98 0.93
CA PHE A 120 10.23 2.77 -0.29
C PHE A 120 8.90 3.53 -0.32
N VAL A 121 7.78 2.89 0.06
CA VAL A 121 6.47 3.55 0.16
C VAL A 121 6.52 4.69 1.17
N PHE A 122 7.14 4.47 2.33
CA PHE A 122 7.33 5.51 3.35
C PHE A 122 8.13 6.71 2.84
N LEU A 123 9.20 6.46 2.07
CA LEU A 123 10.01 7.51 1.43
C LEU A 123 9.23 8.27 0.35
N VAL A 124 8.49 7.57 -0.51
CA VAL A 124 7.59 8.20 -1.51
C VAL A 124 6.55 9.09 -0.83
N ALA A 125 6.10 8.68 0.35
CA ALA A 125 5.16 9.44 1.16
C ALA A 125 5.82 10.60 1.93
N GLY A 126 7.13 10.84 1.77
CA GLY A 126 7.85 11.95 2.41
C GLY A 126 8.00 11.79 3.93
N GLY A 127 8.12 10.56 4.43
CA GLY A 127 8.15 10.26 5.86
C GLY A 127 6.76 10.30 6.54
N ILE A 128 5.71 10.40 5.73
CA ILE A 128 4.28 10.49 6.06
C ILE A 128 3.93 11.55 7.12
N PRO A 129 3.69 12.81 6.71
CA PRO A 129 2.31 13.35 6.68
C PRO A 129 1.99 14.22 5.43
N PRO A 130 0.70 14.52 5.12
CA PRO A 130 0.37 15.95 4.95
C PRO A 130 -1.00 16.36 5.53
N ALA A 131 -0.99 17.08 6.65
CA ALA A 131 -2.10 17.95 7.08
C ALA A 131 -1.47 19.10 7.91
N ALA A 132 -1.42 20.36 7.45
CA ALA A 132 -2.54 21.21 7.05
C ALA A 132 -2.43 21.86 5.64
N ARG A 133 -3.58 22.28 5.07
CA ARG A 133 -3.62 23.36 4.06
C ARG A 133 -3.06 24.62 4.74
N ARG A 134 -2.12 25.33 4.10
CA ARG A 134 -1.79 26.73 4.45
C ARG A 134 -3.12 27.44 4.68
N SER A 135 -3.31 28.07 5.84
CA SER A 135 -4.34 29.10 5.92
C SER A 135 -4.10 30.02 4.73
N SER A 136 -5.15 30.39 4.00
CA SER A 136 -5.10 31.55 3.12
C SER A 136 -4.91 32.76 4.03
N GLY A 137 -3.71 32.92 4.58
CA GLY A 137 -3.28 34.07 5.35
C GLY A 137 -3.29 35.23 4.38
N ARG A 138 -4.46 35.87 4.30
CA ARG A 138 -4.73 37.17 3.70
C ARG A 138 -3.47 38.02 3.83
N TRP A 139 -2.87 38.38 2.69
CA TRP A 139 -1.78 39.33 2.62
C TRP A 139 -2.22 40.58 3.41
N ARG A 140 -1.53 40.90 4.51
CA ARG A 140 -1.69 42.18 5.20
C ARG A 140 -0.57 43.07 4.65
N PRO A 141 -0.89 44.13 3.87
CA PRO A 141 0.09 45.16 3.59
C PRO A 141 0.53 45.75 4.94
N TRP A 142 1.83 45.82 5.17
CA TRP A 142 2.37 46.60 6.27
C TRP A 142 2.03 48.07 6.00
N THR A 143 1.18 48.66 6.83
CA THR A 143 1.02 50.12 6.91
C THR A 143 1.86 50.61 8.09
N LEU A 144 3.03 51.16 7.79
CA LEU A 144 3.71 52.17 8.60
C LEU A 144 4.31 53.20 7.64
#